data_AF-A0A9Q4FR71-F1
#
_entry.id   AF-A0A9Q4FR71-F1
#
_cell.length_a   1.000
_cell.length_b   1.000
_cell.length_c   1.000
_cell.angle_alpha   90.00
_cell.angle_beta   90.00
_cell.angle_gamma   90.00
#
_symmetry.space_group_name_H-M   'P 1'
#
loop_
_entity.id
_entity.type
_entity.pdbx_description
1 polymer ?
#
loop_
_entity_poly.entity_id
_entity_poly.type
_entity_poly.pdbx_seq_one_letter_code
_entity_poly.pdbx_strand_id
1 'polypeptide(L)'
;MAKTRSNFVCQSCGAVTTRWQGRCDACGEWNTIVEELVDSGVGAGPKAAKSNGRPTNLVPLSGETESAARIITGMAELDRVTGGGFVKGSALLVGGDPGIGKSTLLLQSAAALAHKGKRVIYVSGEEAVAQVRLRAQRLGLGEADVLLAAETNVEIILATLENGQPPDLVIIDSIQTLWTDRVDSAPGTVTQVRTSAQALTRFAKKSGAAVVLVGHVTKDGQIAGPRVVEHMVDAVLYFEGDSSHTFRILRGVKNRYGATDEIGVFAMTERGLEQVANPSALFLDQRDKDAAGSAVFAGMEGTRPLLIEIQALVAPSPLGTPRRAVVGWDSSRLSMVLAVLETRCGVRIGANDIYLNVAGGLKINEPAADLAVAAALISSLTGSPLPADAVYFGEISLAGGVRPVVHGALRLREAQKLGFGSVVTGKLGSADRNSGLDVTEYALLSDMVSRIAAQGKRAMPEPEPEGW
;
A
#
# COMPACT_ATOMS: atom_id res chain seq x y z
N MET A 1 9.92 -47.24 -19.15
CA MET A 1 9.29 -46.47 -18.07
C MET A 1 9.64 -45.00 -18.28
N ALA A 2 8.67 -44.12 -18.43
CA ALA A 2 8.94 -42.68 -18.57
C ALA A 2 9.48 -42.17 -17.22
N LYS A 3 10.69 -41.60 -17.24
CA LYS A 3 11.34 -41.05 -16.05
C LYS A 3 10.52 -39.86 -15.58
N THR A 4 9.91 -39.95 -14.40
CA THR A 4 9.20 -38.83 -13.76
C THR A 4 10.21 -37.69 -13.61
N ARG A 5 9.93 -36.54 -14.24
CA ARG A 5 10.77 -35.35 -14.11
C ARG A 5 10.40 -34.67 -12.80
N SER A 6 11.34 -34.62 -11.86
CA SER A 6 11.22 -33.76 -10.69
C SER A 6 11.67 -32.35 -11.01
N ASN A 7 10.92 -31.37 -10.51
CA ASN A 7 11.34 -29.97 -10.46
C ASN A 7 11.68 -29.62 -9.02
N PHE A 8 12.52 -28.62 -8.83
CA PHE A 8 12.89 -28.14 -7.52
C PHE A 8 12.27 -26.77 -7.30
N VAL A 9 11.40 -26.63 -6.30
CA VAL A 9 10.62 -25.41 -6.07
C VAL A 9 11.04 -24.78 -4.74
N CYS A 10 11.37 -23.49 -4.79
CA CYS A 10 11.62 -22.70 -3.59
C CYS A 10 10.32 -22.49 -2.82
N GLN A 11 10.22 -23.02 -1.61
CA GLN A 11 9.08 -22.90 -0.72
C GLN A 11 8.89 -21.49 -0.14
N SER A 12 9.85 -20.58 -0.34
CA SER A 12 9.76 -19.19 0.10
C SER A 12 9.20 -18.26 -1.00
N CYS A 13 9.67 -18.38 -2.24
CA CYS A 13 9.27 -17.48 -3.33
C CYS A 13 8.57 -18.16 -4.52
N GLY A 14 8.49 -19.49 -4.54
CA GLY A 14 7.88 -20.27 -5.62
C GLY A 14 8.74 -20.39 -6.89
N ALA A 15 9.99 -19.93 -6.89
CA ALA A 15 10.90 -20.09 -8.03
C ALA A 15 11.16 -21.57 -8.32
N VAL A 16 11.15 -21.94 -9.60
CA VAL A 16 11.32 -23.33 -10.07
C VAL A 16 12.71 -23.48 -10.71
N THR A 17 13.48 -24.47 -10.27
CA THR A 17 14.78 -24.86 -10.83
C THR A 17 14.76 -26.33 -11.27
N THR A 18 15.63 -26.67 -12.23
CA THR A 18 15.76 -28.03 -12.77
C THR A 18 16.75 -28.91 -11.99
N ARG A 19 17.45 -28.32 -11.01
CA ARG A 19 18.37 -29.00 -10.12
C ARG A 19 18.22 -28.45 -8.70
N TRP A 20 18.48 -29.31 -7.71
CA TRP A 20 18.58 -28.87 -6.32
C TRP A 20 19.79 -27.95 -6.14
N GLN A 21 19.62 -26.93 -5.29
CA GLN A 21 20.70 -26.06 -4.86
C GLN A 21 20.41 -25.53 -3.46
N GLY A 22 21.46 -25.28 -2.68
CA GLY A 22 21.33 -24.87 -1.27
C GLY A 22 20.80 -23.45 -1.07
N ARG A 23 20.86 -22.57 -2.09
CA ARG A 23 20.38 -21.17 -2.03
C ARG A 23 19.50 -20.87 -3.23
N CYS A 24 18.36 -20.22 -3.01
CA CYS A 24 17.49 -19.76 -4.09
C CYS A 24 18.06 -18.52 -4.78
N ASP A 25 18.27 -18.57 -6.09
CA ASP A 25 18.79 -17.43 -6.86
C ASP A 25 17.78 -16.27 -6.98
N ALA A 26 16.49 -16.53 -6.78
CA ALA A 26 15.44 -15.52 -6.90
C ALA A 26 15.21 -14.70 -5.63
N CYS A 27 15.18 -15.34 -4.45
CA CYS A 27 14.96 -14.65 -3.17
C CYS A 27 16.18 -14.63 -2.25
N GLY A 28 17.26 -15.33 -2.60
CA GLY A 28 18.49 -15.39 -1.81
C GLY A 28 18.43 -16.29 -0.58
N GLU A 29 17.29 -16.90 -0.27
CA GLU A 29 17.08 -17.76 0.90
C GLU A 29 17.76 -19.12 0.79
N TRP A 30 18.26 -19.64 1.91
CA TRP A 30 18.95 -20.93 1.98
C TRP A 30 18.01 -22.07 2.38
N ASN A 31 18.27 -23.28 1.88
CA ASN A 31 17.55 -24.52 2.19
C ASN A 31 16.03 -24.47 1.98
N THR A 32 15.55 -23.55 1.14
CA THR A 32 14.11 -23.42 0.83
C THR A 32 13.69 -24.22 -0.39
N ILE A 33 14.62 -24.82 -1.14
CA ILE A 33 14.34 -25.54 -2.39
C ILE A 33 14.05 -27.02 -2.10
N VAL A 34 12.83 -27.45 -2.43
CA VAL A 34 12.34 -28.82 -2.21
C VAL A 34 12.05 -29.48 -3.55
N GLU A 35 12.37 -30.77 -3.67
CA GLU A 35 12.03 -31.59 -4.83
C GLU A 35 10.53 -31.86 -4.86
N GLU A 36 9.88 -31.51 -5.97
CA GLU A 36 8.46 -31.76 -6.21
C GLU A 36 8.28 -32.61 -7.47
N LEU A 37 7.45 -33.65 -7.35
CA LEU A 37 7.05 -34.48 -8.47
C LEU A 37 6.06 -33.69 -9.32
N VAL A 38 6.45 -33.37 -10.55
CA VAL A 38 5.53 -32.75 -11.51
C VAL A 38 4.66 -33.88 -12.06
N ASP A 39 3.37 -33.90 -11.71
CA ASP A 39 2.44 -34.64 -12.55
C ASP A 39 2.46 -33.99 -13.93
N SER A 40 2.73 -34.80 -14.95
CA SER A 40 3.24 -34.39 -16.26
C SER A 40 2.34 -33.38 -16.99
N GLY A 41 2.48 -32.10 -16.65
CA GLY A 41 1.89 -30.98 -17.35
C GLY A 41 2.69 -30.64 -18.61
N VAL A 42 2.09 -30.91 -19.77
CA VAL A 42 2.38 -30.33 -21.10
C VAL A 42 3.87 -30.31 -21.48
N GLY A 43 4.47 -31.47 -21.73
CA GLY A 43 5.86 -31.49 -22.22
C GLY A 43 6.53 -32.84 -22.45
N ALA A 44 5.78 -33.93 -22.61
CA ALA A 44 6.33 -35.22 -23.02
C ALA A 44 5.99 -35.51 -24.49
N GLY A 45 6.97 -36.01 -25.24
CA GLY A 45 6.89 -36.32 -26.67
C GLY A 45 5.79 -37.32 -27.07
N PRO A 46 5.73 -37.71 -28.36
CA PRO A 46 4.51 -37.91 -29.13
C PRO A 46 3.72 -39.16 -28.73
N LYS A 47 2.99 -39.05 -27.62
CA LYS A 47 1.66 -39.61 -27.48
C LYS A 47 0.77 -38.46 -27.04
N ALA A 48 0.49 -37.59 -28.00
CA ALA A 48 -0.54 -36.57 -27.86
C ALA A 48 -1.84 -37.30 -27.51
N ALA A 49 -2.20 -37.29 -26.23
CA ALA A 49 -3.60 -37.23 -25.88
C ALA A 49 -4.13 -36.07 -26.71
N LYS A 50 -4.93 -36.38 -27.73
CA LYS A 50 -5.76 -35.41 -28.40
C LYS A 50 -6.65 -34.83 -27.31
N SER A 51 -6.14 -33.80 -26.63
CA SER A 51 -7.00 -32.80 -26.04
C SER A 51 -7.95 -32.45 -27.15
N ASN A 52 -9.24 -32.73 -26.95
CA ASN A 52 -10.31 -32.18 -27.76
C ASN A 52 -10.37 -30.66 -27.49
N GLY A 53 -9.25 -29.97 -27.72
CA GLY A 53 -9.12 -28.54 -27.67
C GLY A 53 -9.94 -28.02 -28.82
N ARG A 54 -11.20 -27.71 -28.53
CA ARG A 54 -12.04 -27.01 -29.49
C ARG A 54 -11.37 -25.66 -29.77
N PRO A 55 -11.03 -25.35 -31.03
CA PRO A 55 -10.41 -24.07 -31.36
C PRO A 55 -11.31 -22.94 -30.85
N THR A 56 -10.72 -21.99 -30.13
CA THR A 56 -11.43 -20.81 -29.66
C THR A 56 -11.62 -19.84 -30.83
N ASN A 57 -12.74 -19.12 -30.83
CA ASN A 57 -12.94 -18.06 -31.80
C ASN A 57 -11.91 -16.96 -31.55
N LEU A 58 -11.22 -16.51 -32.61
CA LEU A 58 -10.35 -15.35 -32.55
C LEU A 58 -11.20 -14.11 -32.85
N VAL A 59 -11.17 -13.14 -31.95
CA VAL A 59 -11.87 -11.87 -32.12
C VAL A 59 -10.83 -10.74 -32.30
N PRO A 60 -11.07 -9.76 -33.19
CA PRO A 60 -10.13 -8.69 -33.41
C PRO A 60 -10.08 -7.75 -32.19
N LEU A 61 -8.92 -7.14 -31.95
CA LEU A 61 -8.76 -6.12 -30.90
C LEU A 61 -9.69 -4.91 -31.12
N SER A 62 -10.11 -4.65 -32.37
CA SER A 62 -11.03 -3.57 -32.75
C SER A 62 -12.51 -3.88 -32.47
N GLY A 63 -12.84 -4.96 -31.75
CA GLY A 63 -14.22 -5.28 -31.36
C GLY A 63 -14.79 -4.30 -30.33
N GLU A 64 -16.12 -4.28 -30.20
CA GLU A 64 -16.79 -3.53 -29.13
C GLU A 64 -16.31 -4.04 -27.76
N THR A 65 -15.79 -3.12 -26.96
CA THR A 65 -15.35 -3.42 -25.59
C THR A 65 -16.56 -3.32 -24.68
N GLU A 66 -17.12 -4.44 -24.24
CA GLU A 66 -17.93 -4.42 -23.02
C GLU A 66 -16.99 -4.04 -21.88
N SER A 67 -17.12 -2.82 -21.34
CA SER A 67 -16.41 -2.44 -20.13
C SER A 67 -16.66 -3.52 -19.08
N ALA A 68 -15.61 -4.15 -18.55
CA ALA A 68 -15.75 -5.29 -17.66
C ALA A 68 -16.73 -4.93 -16.53
N ALA A 69 -17.86 -5.64 -16.45
CA ALA A 69 -18.93 -5.31 -15.54
C ALA A 69 -18.41 -5.31 -14.09
N ARG A 70 -18.66 -4.21 -13.36
CA ARG A 70 -18.17 -4.01 -11.99
C ARG A 70 -19.28 -4.17 -10.96
N ILE A 71 -18.91 -4.69 -9.80
CA ILE A 71 -19.75 -4.83 -8.62
C ILE A 71 -19.27 -3.78 -7.61
N ILE A 72 -19.99 -2.66 -7.55
CA ILE A 72 -19.65 -1.50 -6.71
C ILE A 72 -20.11 -1.76 -5.27
N THR A 73 -19.17 -1.80 -4.34
CA THR A 73 -19.44 -2.09 -2.92
C THR A 73 -20.19 -0.94 -2.24
N GLY A 74 -19.95 0.31 -2.65
CA GLY A 74 -20.39 1.52 -1.96
C GLY A 74 -19.41 1.96 -0.88
N MET A 75 -18.34 1.20 -0.66
CA MET A 75 -17.21 1.61 0.16
C MET A 75 -16.24 2.36 -0.76
N ALA A 76 -16.40 3.68 -0.86
CA ALA A 76 -15.63 4.57 -1.73
C ALA A 76 -14.11 4.30 -1.78
N GLU A 77 -13.47 4.07 -0.63
CA GLU A 77 -12.02 3.81 -0.55
C GLU A 77 -11.65 2.42 -1.11
N LEU A 78 -12.46 1.39 -0.86
CA LEU A 78 -12.26 0.06 -1.44
C LEU A 78 -12.58 0.04 -2.94
N ASP A 79 -13.68 0.69 -3.34
CA ASP A 79 -14.08 0.82 -4.75
C ASP A 79 -12.99 1.58 -5.52
N ARG A 80 -12.40 2.64 -4.96
CA ARG A 80 -11.26 3.36 -5.56
C ARG A 80 -10.07 2.44 -5.81
N VAL A 81 -9.60 1.73 -4.79
CA VAL A 81 -8.43 0.85 -4.90
C VAL A 81 -8.65 -0.30 -5.89
N THR A 82 -9.87 -0.82 -5.98
CA THR A 82 -10.25 -1.86 -6.95
C THR A 82 -10.48 -1.32 -8.37
N GLY A 83 -10.37 0.00 -8.60
CA GLY A 83 -10.55 0.64 -9.90
C GLY A 83 -12.00 0.90 -10.28
N GLY A 84 -12.88 1.07 -9.29
CA GLY A 84 -14.32 1.31 -9.44
C GLY A 84 -15.20 0.12 -9.00
N GLY A 85 -14.71 -0.75 -8.10
CA GLY A 85 -15.42 -1.94 -7.62
C GLY A 85 -14.86 -3.26 -8.18
N PHE A 86 -15.34 -4.38 -7.64
CA PHE A 86 -14.87 -5.71 -8.03
C PHE A 86 -15.26 -6.05 -9.47
N VAL A 87 -14.32 -6.57 -10.26
CA VAL A 87 -14.57 -6.91 -11.66
C VAL A 87 -15.14 -8.33 -11.75
N LYS A 88 -16.23 -8.51 -12.50
CA LYS A 88 -16.80 -9.83 -12.76
C LYS A 88 -15.82 -10.73 -13.50
N GLY A 89 -15.77 -12.00 -13.11
CA GLY A 89 -14.90 -13.00 -13.69
C GLY A 89 -13.41 -12.81 -13.38
N SER A 90 -13.08 -12.10 -12.30
CA SER A 90 -11.71 -11.80 -11.90
C SER A 90 -11.34 -12.42 -10.55
N ALA A 91 -10.03 -12.61 -10.34
CA ALA A 91 -9.48 -12.97 -9.04
C ALA A 91 -8.64 -11.82 -8.45
N LEU A 92 -8.89 -11.49 -7.19
CA LEU A 92 -8.18 -10.48 -6.40
C LEU A 92 -7.47 -11.16 -5.22
N LEU A 93 -6.24 -10.75 -4.92
CA LEU A 93 -5.56 -11.10 -3.67
C LEU A 93 -5.60 -9.91 -2.71
N VAL A 94 -6.00 -10.13 -1.47
CA VAL A 94 -5.86 -9.17 -0.37
C VAL A 94 -4.82 -9.69 0.62
N GLY A 95 -3.61 -9.12 0.54
CA GLY A 95 -2.47 -9.42 1.39
C GLY A 95 -2.39 -8.51 2.61
N GLY A 96 -1.72 -8.95 3.67
CA GLY A 96 -1.37 -8.08 4.81
C GLY A 96 -1.07 -8.87 6.09
N ASP A 97 -0.50 -8.19 7.08
CA ASP A 97 -0.13 -8.79 8.36
C ASP A 97 -1.36 -9.40 9.08
N PRO A 98 -1.20 -10.48 9.86
CA PRO A 98 -2.26 -10.98 10.74
C PRO A 98 -2.79 -9.88 11.66
N GLY A 99 -4.10 -9.85 11.89
CA GLY A 99 -4.74 -8.86 12.77
C GLY A 99 -4.89 -7.45 12.19
N ILE A 100 -4.41 -7.15 10.97
CA ILE A 100 -4.50 -5.81 10.38
C ILE A 100 -5.95 -5.36 10.07
N GLY A 101 -6.87 -6.32 9.94
CA GLY A 101 -8.28 -6.08 9.63
C GLY A 101 -8.76 -6.55 8.25
N LYS A 102 -8.04 -7.45 7.57
CA LYS A 102 -8.44 -7.99 6.24
C LYS A 102 -9.84 -8.62 6.27
N SER A 103 -10.06 -9.56 7.18
CA SER A 103 -11.35 -10.25 7.33
C SER A 103 -12.46 -9.28 7.72
N THR A 104 -12.16 -8.25 8.52
CA THR A 104 -13.11 -7.17 8.86
C THR A 104 -13.52 -6.37 7.63
N LEU A 105 -12.54 -5.90 6.83
CA LEU A 105 -12.78 -5.16 5.59
C LEU A 105 -13.65 -5.97 4.63
N LEU A 106 -13.32 -7.24 4.45
CA LEU A 106 -13.99 -8.13 3.51
C LEU A 106 -15.40 -8.50 3.98
N LEU A 107 -15.60 -8.73 5.28
CA LEU A 107 -16.91 -8.98 5.85
C LEU A 107 -17.83 -7.75 5.73
N GLN A 108 -17.30 -6.53 5.97
CA GLN A 108 -18.04 -5.28 5.73
C GLN A 108 -18.40 -5.10 4.25
N SER A 109 -17.47 -5.40 3.34
CA SER A 109 -17.72 -5.34 1.89
C SER A 109 -18.75 -6.37 1.43
N ALA A 110 -18.73 -7.57 2.01
CA ALA A 110 -19.67 -8.64 1.74
C ALA A 110 -21.08 -8.24 2.17
N ALA A 111 -21.21 -7.72 3.39
CA ALA A 111 -22.48 -7.25 3.92
C ALA A 111 -23.05 -6.07 3.10
N ALA A 112 -22.20 -5.11 2.70
CA ALA A 112 -22.62 -3.98 1.87
C ALA A 112 -23.18 -4.43 0.51
N LEU A 113 -22.60 -5.48 -0.09
CA LEU A 113 -23.11 -6.06 -1.33
C LEU A 113 -24.36 -6.92 -1.13
N ALA A 114 -24.42 -7.70 -0.06
CA ALA A 114 -25.61 -8.49 0.30
C ALA A 114 -26.84 -7.59 0.50
N HIS A 115 -26.68 -6.44 1.18
CA HIS A 115 -27.74 -5.44 1.32
C HIS A 115 -28.20 -4.83 -0.02
N LYS A 116 -27.37 -4.88 -1.06
CA LYS A 116 -27.73 -4.49 -2.44
C LYS A 116 -28.33 -5.65 -3.25
N GLY A 117 -28.70 -6.76 -2.60
CA GLY A 117 -29.27 -7.95 -3.23
C GLY A 117 -28.27 -8.77 -4.04
N LYS A 118 -26.96 -8.63 -3.78
CA LYS A 118 -25.93 -9.45 -4.43
C LYS A 118 -25.74 -10.75 -3.68
N ARG A 119 -25.52 -11.84 -4.43
CA ARG A 119 -25.24 -13.15 -3.83
C ARG A 119 -23.77 -13.22 -3.45
N VAL A 120 -23.48 -13.10 -2.15
CA VAL A 120 -22.13 -13.15 -1.62
C VAL A 120 -21.89 -14.42 -0.80
N ILE A 121 -20.78 -15.09 -1.05
CA ILE A 121 -20.35 -16.28 -0.31
C ILE A 121 -19.03 -15.98 0.38
N TYR A 122 -18.95 -16.27 1.68
CA TYR A 122 -17.74 -16.19 2.47
C TYR A 122 -17.35 -17.59 2.93
N VAL A 123 -16.24 -18.08 2.42
CA VAL A 123 -15.65 -19.37 2.83
C VAL A 123 -14.48 -19.08 3.75
N SER A 124 -14.59 -19.56 4.97
CA SER A 124 -13.54 -19.47 5.98
C SER A 124 -12.82 -20.82 6.09
N GLY A 125 -11.50 -20.80 6.01
CA GLY A 125 -10.67 -21.95 6.37
C GLY A 125 -10.01 -21.81 7.75
N GLU A 126 -10.01 -20.60 8.34
CA GLU A 126 -9.39 -20.32 9.64
C GLU A 126 -10.39 -20.33 10.80
N GLU A 127 -11.58 -19.75 10.60
CA GLU A 127 -12.60 -19.57 11.64
C GLU A 127 -13.84 -20.42 11.39
N ALA A 128 -14.46 -20.90 12.47
CA ALA A 128 -15.75 -21.57 12.38
C ALA A 128 -16.88 -20.58 12.04
N VAL A 129 -17.95 -21.07 11.40
CA VAL A 129 -19.12 -20.24 11.01
C VAL A 129 -19.68 -19.41 12.19
N ALA A 130 -19.73 -19.99 13.39
CA ALA A 130 -20.21 -19.31 14.58
C ALA A 130 -19.33 -18.10 14.97
N GLN A 131 -18.01 -18.19 14.81
CA GLN A 131 -17.08 -17.09 15.13
C GLN A 131 -17.22 -15.94 14.12
N VAL A 132 -17.33 -16.27 12.83
CA VAL A 132 -17.58 -15.27 11.77
C VAL A 132 -18.91 -14.56 12.04
N ARG A 133 -19.96 -15.28 12.43
CA ARG A 133 -21.28 -14.70 12.77
C ARG A 133 -21.20 -13.78 13.99
N LEU A 134 -20.51 -14.17 15.06
CA LEU A 134 -20.31 -13.31 16.23
C LEU A 134 -19.58 -12.02 15.86
N ARG A 135 -18.57 -12.08 14.97
CA ARG A 135 -17.90 -10.89 14.45
C ARG A 135 -18.85 -10.02 13.63
N ALA A 136 -19.63 -10.60 12.73
CA ALA A 136 -20.64 -9.87 11.96
C ALA A 136 -21.63 -9.14 12.87
N GLN A 137 -22.11 -9.78 13.94
CA GLN A 137 -23.02 -9.16 14.91
C GLN A 137 -22.38 -7.95 15.61
N ARG A 138 -21.13 -8.07 16.07
CA ARG A 138 -20.40 -6.95 16.70
C ARG A 138 -20.21 -5.76 15.76
N LEU A 139 -20.02 -6.03 14.47
CA LEU A 139 -19.89 -5.01 13.42
C LEU A 139 -21.25 -4.44 12.98
N GLY A 140 -22.38 -4.89 13.55
CA GLY A 140 -23.72 -4.47 13.13
C GLY A 140 -24.17 -5.04 11.78
N LEU A 141 -23.56 -6.12 11.31
CA LEU A 141 -23.79 -6.75 10.01
C LEU A 141 -24.62 -8.05 10.09
N GLY A 142 -25.23 -8.34 11.24
CA GLY A 142 -25.89 -9.62 11.52
C GLY A 142 -27.09 -9.93 10.61
N GLU A 143 -27.73 -8.89 10.05
CA GLU A 143 -28.90 -9.00 9.16
C GLU A 143 -28.51 -9.10 7.66
N ALA A 144 -27.22 -9.05 7.33
CA ALA A 144 -26.79 -9.16 5.95
C ALA A 144 -26.87 -10.62 5.48
N ASP A 145 -27.51 -10.85 4.33
CA ASP A 145 -27.65 -12.19 3.72
C ASP A 145 -26.34 -12.65 3.04
N VAL A 146 -25.31 -12.84 3.85
CA VAL A 146 -24.00 -13.39 3.43
C VAL A 146 -23.99 -14.89 3.73
N LEU A 147 -23.81 -15.70 2.69
CA LEU A 147 -23.76 -17.16 2.82
C LEU A 147 -22.39 -17.58 3.35
N LEU A 148 -22.36 -18.25 4.50
CA LEU A 148 -21.12 -18.68 5.17
C LEU A 148 -20.85 -20.17 4.97
N ALA A 149 -19.60 -20.52 4.71
CA ALA A 149 -19.11 -21.90 4.75
C ALA A 149 -17.79 -21.96 5.52
N ALA A 150 -17.56 -23.06 6.25
CA ALA A 150 -16.26 -23.38 6.85
C ALA A 150 -15.73 -24.64 6.19
N GLU A 151 -14.82 -24.47 5.22
CA GLU A 151 -14.29 -25.56 4.40
C GLU A 151 -12.87 -25.22 3.91
N THR A 152 -12.04 -26.25 3.78
CA THR A 152 -10.62 -26.14 3.38
C THR A 152 -10.29 -26.94 2.12
N ASN A 153 -11.10 -27.93 1.74
CA ASN A 153 -10.91 -28.69 0.51
C ASN A 153 -11.43 -27.92 -0.71
N VAL A 154 -10.56 -27.67 -1.69
CA VAL A 154 -10.89 -26.89 -2.89
C VAL A 154 -11.97 -27.55 -3.74
N GLU A 155 -11.94 -28.87 -3.90
CA GLU A 155 -12.94 -29.61 -4.68
C GLU A 155 -14.35 -29.47 -4.08
N ILE A 156 -14.49 -29.57 -2.75
CA ILE A 156 -15.77 -29.37 -2.04
C ILE A 156 -16.24 -27.92 -2.18
N ILE A 157 -15.35 -26.94 -2.03
CA ILE A 157 -15.67 -25.52 -2.23
C ILE A 157 -16.19 -25.30 -3.65
N LEU A 158 -15.46 -25.76 -4.67
CA LEU A 158 -15.85 -25.58 -6.07
C LEU A 158 -17.19 -26.26 -6.38
N ALA A 159 -17.40 -27.49 -5.92
CA ALA A 159 -18.67 -28.19 -6.10
C ALA A 159 -19.84 -27.43 -5.44
N THR A 160 -19.61 -26.83 -4.28
CA THR A 160 -20.59 -25.99 -3.58
C THR A 160 -20.89 -24.70 -4.34
N LEU A 161 -19.86 -24.04 -4.88
CA LEU A 161 -20.01 -22.79 -5.63
C LEU A 161 -20.66 -22.99 -7.01
N GLU A 162 -20.42 -24.12 -7.66
CA GLU A 162 -21.05 -24.50 -8.93
C GLU A 162 -22.50 -24.99 -8.75
N ASN A 163 -22.91 -25.30 -7.52
CA ASN A 163 -24.28 -25.69 -7.22
C ASN A 163 -25.18 -24.47 -7.01
N GLY A 164 -26.06 -24.21 -7.99
CA GLY A 164 -27.05 -23.14 -7.95
C GLY A 164 -26.68 -21.93 -8.80
N GLN A 165 -27.23 -20.75 -8.44
CA GLN A 165 -26.96 -19.52 -9.18
C GLN A 165 -25.52 -19.05 -8.98
N PRO A 166 -24.80 -18.59 -10.03
CA PRO A 166 -23.46 -18.06 -9.87
C PRO A 166 -23.39 -16.94 -8.82
N PRO A 167 -22.45 -16.99 -7.87
CA PRO A 167 -22.27 -15.91 -6.91
C PRO A 167 -21.75 -14.64 -7.60
N ASP A 168 -22.14 -13.47 -7.10
CA ASP A 168 -21.55 -12.20 -7.54
C ASP A 168 -20.14 -12.04 -6.96
N LEU A 169 -19.96 -12.39 -5.69
CA LEU A 169 -18.69 -12.31 -4.97
C LEU A 169 -18.45 -13.58 -4.13
N VAL A 170 -17.24 -14.11 -4.18
CA VAL A 170 -16.75 -15.18 -3.32
C VAL A 170 -15.52 -14.70 -2.58
N ILE A 171 -15.51 -14.81 -1.25
CA ILE A 171 -14.37 -14.51 -0.40
C ILE A 171 -13.82 -15.83 0.16
N ILE A 172 -12.51 -16.01 0.08
CA ILE A 172 -11.78 -17.17 0.58
C ILE A 172 -10.80 -16.68 1.65
N ASP A 173 -11.10 -16.94 2.92
CA ASP A 173 -10.33 -16.47 4.08
C ASP A 173 -9.80 -17.66 4.92
N SER A 174 -8.59 -18.16 4.70
CA SER A 174 -7.54 -17.65 3.80
C SER A 174 -7.08 -18.71 2.79
N ILE A 175 -6.31 -18.28 1.79
CA ILE A 175 -5.80 -19.19 0.76
C ILE A 175 -4.79 -20.19 1.33
N GLN A 176 -4.13 -19.85 2.45
CA GLN A 176 -3.11 -20.70 3.07
C GLN A 176 -3.66 -21.94 3.74
N THR A 177 -4.93 -21.92 4.14
CA THR A 177 -5.60 -23.09 4.76
C THR A 177 -6.15 -24.05 3.73
N LEU A 178 -6.13 -23.70 2.44
CA LEU A 178 -6.70 -24.55 1.40
C LEU A 178 -5.77 -25.70 1.01
N TRP A 179 -6.40 -26.81 0.64
CA TRP A 179 -5.72 -27.98 0.08
C TRP A 179 -6.55 -28.59 -1.04
N THR A 180 -5.88 -29.30 -1.95
CA THR A 180 -6.46 -29.99 -3.10
C THR A 180 -5.88 -31.39 -3.22
N ASP A 181 -6.76 -32.35 -3.56
CA ASP A 181 -6.40 -33.73 -3.84
C ASP A 181 -5.58 -33.90 -5.14
N ARG A 182 -5.44 -32.83 -5.93
CA ARG A 182 -4.73 -32.84 -7.23
C ARG A 182 -3.22 -32.82 -7.11
N VAL A 183 -2.69 -32.57 -5.91
CA VAL A 183 -1.26 -32.50 -5.66
C VAL A 183 -0.92 -33.39 -4.48
N ASP A 184 0.02 -34.31 -4.69
CA ASP A 184 0.59 -35.14 -3.63
C ASP A 184 1.62 -34.33 -2.83
N SER A 185 1.12 -33.40 -2.01
CA SER A 185 1.92 -32.54 -1.13
C SER A 185 1.13 -32.14 0.10
N ALA A 186 1.81 -31.92 1.22
CA ALA A 186 1.15 -31.54 2.47
C ALA A 186 0.38 -30.21 2.32
N PRO A 187 -0.81 -30.08 2.93
CA PRO A 187 -1.53 -28.81 3.05
C PRO A 187 -0.62 -27.66 3.53
N GLY A 188 -0.84 -26.45 3.00
CA GLY A 188 -0.06 -25.26 3.36
C GLY A 188 1.28 -25.10 2.63
N THR A 189 1.71 -26.09 1.83
CA THR A 189 2.87 -25.93 0.93
C THR A 189 2.59 -24.93 -0.20
N VAL A 190 3.66 -24.37 -0.78
CA VAL A 190 3.57 -23.43 -1.92
C VAL A 190 2.76 -24.01 -3.06
N THR A 191 2.92 -25.30 -3.35
CA THR A 191 2.25 -25.95 -4.47
C THR A 191 0.78 -26.22 -4.21
N GLN A 192 0.38 -26.53 -2.97
CA GLN A 192 -1.04 -26.57 -2.57
C GLN A 192 -1.69 -25.19 -2.77
N VAL A 193 -1.07 -24.14 -2.25
CA VAL A 193 -1.58 -22.76 -2.34
C VAL A 193 -1.69 -22.30 -3.81
N ARG A 194 -0.64 -22.55 -4.60
CA ARG A 194 -0.60 -22.21 -6.03
C ARG A 194 -1.70 -22.91 -6.80
N THR A 195 -1.84 -24.23 -6.62
CA THR A 195 -2.81 -25.03 -7.35
C THR A 195 -4.24 -24.66 -6.99
N SER A 196 -4.50 -24.40 -5.70
CA SER A 196 -5.78 -23.89 -5.18
C SER A 196 -6.15 -22.54 -5.81
N ALA A 197 -5.21 -21.58 -5.82
CA ALA A 197 -5.42 -20.27 -6.42
C ALA A 197 -5.72 -20.36 -7.93
N GLN A 198 -5.06 -21.26 -8.68
CA GLN A 198 -5.37 -21.48 -10.10
C GLN A 198 -6.77 -22.05 -10.32
N ALA A 199 -7.20 -22.97 -9.45
CA ALA A 199 -8.53 -23.58 -9.56
C ALA A 199 -9.62 -22.52 -9.33
N LEU A 200 -9.47 -21.71 -8.29
CA LEU A 200 -10.38 -20.61 -7.95
C LEU A 200 -10.38 -19.49 -9.00
N THR A 201 -9.23 -19.14 -9.56
CA THR A 201 -9.13 -18.15 -10.65
C THR A 201 -9.81 -18.66 -11.92
N ARG A 202 -9.69 -19.95 -12.23
CA ARG A 202 -10.40 -20.59 -13.35
C ARG A 202 -11.91 -20.60 -13.12
N PHE A 203 -12.35 -20.88 -11.90
CA PHE A 203 -13.75 -20.79 -11.52
C PHE A 203 -14.29 -19.38 -11.75
N ALA A 204 -13.61 -18.33 -11.27
CA ALA A 204 -14.02 -16.94 -11.46
C ALA A 204 -14.28 -16.64 -12.95
N LYS A 205 -13.29 -16.94 -13.81
CA LYS A 205 -13.38 -16.69 -15.27
C LYS A 205 -14.51 -17.46 -15.95
N LYS A 206 -14.82 -18.67 -15.48
CA LYS A 206 -15.88 -19.53 -16.03
C LYS A 206 -17.27 -19.10 -15.56
N SER A 207 -17.42 -18.73 -14.28
CA SER A 207 -18.72 -18.42 -13.67
C SER A 207 -19.12 -16.95 -13.80
N GLY A 208 -18.16 -16.06 -14.04
CA GLY A 208 -18.37 -14.61 -14.00
C GLY A 208 -18.36 -14.03 -12.58
N ALA A 209 -18.13 -14.84 -11.55
CA ALA A 209 -17.99 -14.38 -10.17
C ALA A 209 -16.71 -13.55 -9.98
N ALA A 210 -16.75 -12.56 -9.09
CA ALA A 210 -15.53 -11.99 -8.52
C ALA A 210 -15.04 -12.88 -7.37
N VAL A 211 -13.77 -13.25 -7.36
CA VAL A 211 -13.17 -14.07 -6.29
C VAL A 211 -12.11 -13.27 -5.56
N VAL A 212 -12.21 -13.18 -4.24
CA VAL A 212 -11.21 -12.55 -3.38
C VAL A 212 -10.53 -13.62 -2.55
N LEU A 213 -9.21 -13.71 -2.69
CA LEU A 213 -8.34 -14.59 -1.91
C LEU A 213 -7.68 -13.75 -0.81
N VAL A 214 -7.81 -14.17 0.45
CA VAL A 214 -7.08 -13.54 1.56
C VAL A 214 -5.74 -14.24 1.74
N GLY A 215 -4.67 -13.45 1.87
CA GLY A 215 -3.33 -13.94 2.14
C GLY A 215 -2.69 -13.26 3.35
N HIS A 216 -2.29 -14.04 4.35
CA HIS A 216 -1.45 -13.57 5.45
C HIS A 216 0.02 -13.36 5.04
N VAL A 217 0.58 -12.18 5.30
CA VAL A 217 2.04 -11.99 5.19
C VAL A 217 2.69 -12.59 6.42
N THR A 218 3.46 -13.66 6.25
CA THR A 218 4.24 -14.27 7.33
C THR A 218 5.67 -13.75 7.30
N LYS A 219 6.15 -13.22 8.43
CA LYS A 219 7.53 -12.73 8.58
C LYS A 219 8.56 -13.87 8.60
N ASP A 220 8.12 -15.09 8.92
CA ASP A 220 9.02 -16.21 9.24
C ASP A 220 9.20 -17.26 8.12
N GLY A 221 8.69 -17.01 6.90
CA GLY A 221 8.94 -17.89 5.74
C GLY A 221 8.46 -19.34 5.84
N GLN A 222 7.80 -19.75 6.93
CA GLN A 222 7.31 -21.12 7.16
C GLN A 222 5.99 -21.44 6.46
N ILE A 223 5.25 -20.43 6.02
CA ILE A 223 4.00 -20.59 5.25
C ILE A 223 4.20 -19.89 3.92
N ALA A 224 3.70 -20.49 2.83
CA ALA A 224 3.70 -19.89 1.51
C ALA A 224 3.11 -18.47 1.57
N GLY A 225 3.98 -17.47 1.42
CA GLY A 225 3.57 -16.07 1.49
C GLY A 225 2.65 -15.70 0.32
N PRO A 226 1.82 -14.65 0.46
CA PRO A 226 0.92 -14.17 -0.59
C PRO A 226 1.64 -13.84 -1.90
N ARG A 227 2.95 -13.54 -1.83
CA ARG A 227 3.84 -13.33 -2.99
C ARG A 227 3.82 -14.46 -4.01
N VAL A 228 3.61 -15.71 -3.55
CA VAL A 228 3.52 -16.88 -4.43
C VAL A 228 2.37 -16.77 -5.42
N VAL A 229 1.25 -16.15 -5.03
CA VAL A 229 0.01 -16.09 -5.83
C VAL A 229 -0.20 -14.76 -6.55
N GLU A 230 0.59 -13.72 -6.24
CA GLU A 230 0.47 -12.38 -6.84
C GLU A 230 0.47 -12.36 -8.36
N HIS A 231 1.33 -13.17 -8.99
CA HIS A 231 1.44 -13.20 -10.45
C HIS A 231 0.23 -13.86 -11.13
N MET A 232 -0.55 -14.65 -10.38
CA MET A 232 -1.60 -15.53 -10.87
C MET A 232 -2.98 -14.88 -10.87
N VAL A 233 -3.20 -13.97 -9.92
CA VAL A 233 -4.44 -13.20 -9.78
C VAL A 233 -4.44 -11.99 -10.72
N ASP A 234 -5.60 -11.40 -10.95
CA ASP A 234 -5.75 -10.25 -11.84
C ASP A 234 -5.48 -8.92 -11.14
N ALA A 235 -5.67 -8.86 -9.82
CA ALA A 235 -5.30 -7.73 -8.98
C ALA A 235 -4.77 -8.16 -7.60
N VAL A 236 -3.91 -7.34 -7.00
CA VAL A 236 -3.26 -7.54 -5.69
C VAL A 236 -3.38 -6.25 -4.90
N LEU A 237 -4.00 -6.35 -3.73
CA LEU A 237 -4.09 -5.29 -2.74
C LEU A 237 -3.32 -5.68 -1.49
N TYR A 238 -2.58 -4.75 -0.91
CA TYR A 238 -1.93 -4.90 0.38
C TYR A 238 -2.60 -4.02 1.41
N PHE A 239 -2.95 -4.61 2.55
CA PHE A 239 -3.46 -3.89 3.69
C PHE A 239 -2.34 -3.69 4.71
N GLU A 240 -1.92 -2.45 4.85
CA GLU A 240 -0.74 -2.00 5.57
C GLU A 240 -1.14 -1.16 6.78
N GLY A 241 -0.32 -1.17 7.82
CA GLY A 241 -0.49 -0.35 9.02
C GLY A 241 0.14 -1.05 10.21
N ASP A 242 0.75 -0.29 11.11
CA ASP A 242 1.25 -0.84 12.36
C ASP A 242 0.25 -0.59 13.50
N SER A 243 0.26 -1.49 14.48
CA SER A 243 -0.51 -1.44 15.72
C SER A 243 -0.49 -0.07 16.41
N SER A 244 0.63 0.65 16.31
CA SER A 244 0.82 1.99 16.87
C SER A 244 0.14 3.12 16.08
N HIS A 245 -0.23 2.86 14.82
CA HIS A 245 -0.83 3.86 13.94
C HIS A 245 -2.35 3.78 14.02
N THR A 246 -3.00 4.93 14.09
CA THR A 246 -4.45 5.06 14.02
C THR A 246 -5.03 4.56 12.70
N PHE A 247 -4.23 4.59 11.61
CA PHE A 247 -4.68 4.31 10.26
C PHE A 247 -4.20 2.97 9.69
N ARG A 248 -4.98 2.49 8.73
CA ARG A 248 -4.73 1.30 7.92
C ARG A 248 -4.87 1.69 6.46
N ILE A 249 -3.86 1.39 5.65
CA ILE A 249 -3.80 1.79 4.23
C ILE A 249 -3.97 0.55 3.37
N LEU A 250 -5.02 0.54 2.56
CA LEU A 250 -5.21 -0.45 1.51
C LEU A 250 -4.58 0.08 0.23
N ARG A 251 -3.59 -0.62 -0.32
CA ARG A 251 -2.81 -0.20 -1.48
C ARG A 251 -2.97 -1.19 -2.61
N GLY A 252 -3.31 -0.71 -3.82
CA GLY A 252 -3.17 -1.52 -5.02
C GLY A 252 -1.70 -1.66 -5.40
N VAL A 253 -1.22 -2.87 -5.64
CA VAL A 253 0.16 -3.12 -6.15
C VAL A 253 0.13 -3.71 -7.55
N LYS A 254 -0.93 -4.47 -7.85
CA LYS A 254 -1.22 -4.98 -9.19
C LYS A 254 -2.70 -4.76 -9.46
N ASN A 255 -3.05 -4.15 -10.57
CA ASN A 255 -4.45 -4.04 -10.96
C ASN A 255 -4.56 -4.06 -12.47
N ARG A 256 -5.00 -5.18 -13.05
CA ARG A 256 -5.24 -5.27 -14.50
C ARG A 256 -6.42 -4.44 -14.98
N TYR A 257 -7.23 -3.93 -14.05
CA TYR A 257 -8.48 -3.24 -14.33
C TYR A 257 -8.52 -1.81 -13.75
N GLY A 258 -7.40 -1.27 -13.28
CA GLY A 258 -7.32 0.03 -12.63
C GLY A 258 -5.88 0.48 -12.43
N ALA A 259 -5.67 1.65 -11.84
CA ALA A 259 -4.32 2.14 -11.55
C ALA A 259 -3.66 1.31 -10.43
N THR A 260 -2.34 1.13 -10.54
CA THR A 260 -1.50 0.33 -9.63
C THR A 260 -0.98 1.10 -8.43
N ASP A 261 -1.52 2.29 -8.19
CA ASP A 261 -0.99 3.24 -7.19
C ASP A 261 -2.13 3.92 -6.41
N GLU A 262 -3.36 3.41 -6.50
CA GLU A 262 -4.48 3.92 -5.70
C GLU A 262 -4.40 3.41 -4.26
N ILE A 263 -4.76 4.28 -3.32
CA ILE A 263 -4.85 3.94 -1.90
C ILE A 263 -6.25 4.20 -1.34
N GLY A 264 -6.63 3.36 -0.39
CA GLY A 264 -7.80 3.52 0.45
C GLY A 264 -7.35 3.65 1.90
N VAL A 265 -7.81 4.69 2.60
CA VAL A 265 -7.43 4.93 4.00
C VAL A 265 -8.59 4.58 4.92
N PHE A 266 -8.28 3.79 5.94
CA PHE A 266 -9.24 3.31 6.93
C PHE A 266 -8.72 3.57 8.35
N ALA A 267 -9.64 3.70 9.30
CA ALA A 267 -9.35 3.71 10.73
C ALA A 267 -10.07 2.54 11.40
N MET A 268 -9.38 1.84 12.31
CA MET A 268 -10.01 0.78 13.10
C MET A 268 -10.73 1.42 14.29
N THR A 269 -12.04 1.19 14.39
CA THR A 269 -12.90 1.68 15.47
C THR A 269 -13.60 0.50 16.16
N GLU A 270 -14.34 0.78 17.23
CA GLU A 270 -15.18 -0.23 17.91
C GLU A 270 -16.23 -0.85 16.98
N ARG A 271 -16.65 -0.12 15.93
CA ARG A 271 -17.64 -0.58 14.94
C ARG A 271 -17.01 -1.28 13.73
N GLY A 272 -15.69 -1.48 13.73
CA GLY A 272 -14.93 -2.02 12.60
C GLY A 272 -14.14 -0.96 11.85
N LEU A 273 -13.89 -1.19 10.56
CA LEU A 273 -13.11 -0.26 9.74
C LEU A 273 -14.01 0.85 9.21
N GLU A 274 -13.66 2.09 9.53
CA GLU A 274 -14.30 3.29 8.99
C GLU A 274 -13.43 3.90 7.89
N GLN A 275 -14.07 4.40 6.83
CA GLN A 275 -13.37 5.00 5.69
C GLN A 275 -12.97 6.44 6.01
N VAL A 276 -11.71 6.76 5.72
CA VAL A 276 -11.15 8.09 5.95
C VAL A 276 -11.08 8.85 4.62
N ALA A 277 -12.13 9.62 4.33
CA ALA A 277 -12.22 10.38 3.07
C ALA A 277 -11.15 11.49 2.98
N ASN A 278 -10.81 12.11 4.11
CA ASN A 278 -9.82 13.17 4.19
C ASN A 278 -8.76 12.88 5.26
N PRO A 279 -7.76 12.04 4.94
CA PRO A 279 -6.72 11.66 5.90
C PRO A 279 -5.84 12.85 6.29
N SER A 280 -5.60 13.78 5.36
CA SER A 280 -4.78 14.97 5.59
C SER A 280 -5.35 15.92 6.65
N ALA A 281 -6.67 16.09 6.69
CA ALA A 281 -7.30 16.89 7.75
C ALA A 281 -7.00 16.31 9.15
N LEU A 282 -7.05 14.98 9.30
CA LEU A 282 -6.79 14.32 10.58
C LEU A 282 -5.33 14.41 11.02
N PHE A 283 -4.37 14.34 10.09
CA PHE A 283 -2.94 14.50 10.41
C PHE A 283 -2.59 15.92 10.86
N LEU A 284 -3.33 16.91 10.35
CA LEU A 284 -3.03 18.32 10.57
C LEU A 284 -3.78 18.93 11.77
N ASP A 285 -4.85 18.27 12.24
CA ASP A 285 -5.68 18.77 13.34
C ASP A 285 -4.94 18.82 14.69
N GLN A 286 -3.97 17.91 14.88
CA GLN A 286 -3.18 17.80 16.12
C GLN A 286 -1.88 18.61 16.08
N ARG A 287 -1.63 19.37 15.01
CA ARG A 287 -0.37 20.09 14.83
C ARG A 287 -0.28 21.30 15.73
N ASP A 288 0.83 21.42 16.45
CA ASP A 288 1.21 22.68 17.08
C ASP A 288 1.68 23.67 16.00
N LYS A 289 0.90 24.73 15.78
CA LYS A 289 1.12 25.70 14.71
C LYS A 289 2.30 26.62 14.97
N ASP A 290 2.75 26.72 16.23
CA ASP A 290 3.82 27.60 16.65
C ASP A 290 5.12 26.83 16.93
N ALA A 291 5.12 25.49 16.75
CA ALA A 291 6.30 24.67 16.96
C ALA A 291 7.35 24.85 15.85
N ALA A 292 8.58 25.18 16.26
CA ALA A 292 9.74 25.11 15.38
C ALA A 292 10.07 23.64 15.05
N GLY A 293 10.50 23.41 13.81
CA GLY A 293 10.83 22.06 13.34
C GLY A 293 9.68 21.31 12.69
N SER A 294 8.52 21.95 12.47
CA SER A 294 7.37 21.33 11.81
C SER A 294 7.13 21.95 10.42
N ALA A 295 7.06 21.12 9.38
CA ALA A 295 6.73 21.52 8.01
C ALA A 295 5.64 20.63 7.42
N VAL A 296 4.67 21.20 6.72
CA VAL A 296 3.66 20.38 6.00
C VAL A 296 4.19 20.03 4.62
N PHE A 297 4.40 18.75 4.38
CA PHE A 297 4.73 18.21 3.09
C PHE A 297 3.47 17.86 2.29
N ALA A 298 3.40 18.34 1.05
CA ALA A 298 2.39 17.86 0.10
C ALA A 298 2.95 16.68 -0.70
N GLY A 299 2.73 15.46 -0.23
CA GLY A 299 3.21 14.22 -0.85
C GLY A 299 2.23 13.62 -1.85
N MET A 300 2.75 12.76 -2.73
CA MET A 300 1.93 11.89 -3.56
C MET A 300 2.07 10.45 -3.06
N GLU A 301 0.96 9.87 -2.64
CA GLU A 301 0.89 8.44 -2.35
C GLU A 301 0.19 7.78 -3.55
N GLY A 302 1.03 7.38 -4.50
CA GLY A 302 0.59 7.00 -5.82
C GLY A 302 -0.06 8.15 -6.59
N THR A 303 -1.34 8.06 -6.91
CA THR A 303 -2.09 9.16 -7.57
C THR A 303 -2.78 10.11 -6.59
N ARG A 304 -2.82 9.78 -5.30
CA ARG A 304 -3.52 10.57 -4.28
C ARG A 304 -2.58 11.59 -3.63
N PRO A 305 -2.87 12.90 -3.73
CA PRO A 305 -2.15 13.89 -2.94
C PRO A 305 -2.52 13.74 -1.46
N LEU A 306 -1.52 13.77 -0.58
CA LEU A 306 -1.65 13.73 0.87
C LEU A 306 -0.78 14.84 1.48
N LEU A 307 -1.40 15.71 2.27
CA LEU A 307 -0.64 16.58 3.17
C LEU A 307 -0.29 15.82 4.45
N ILE A 308 0.98 15.87 4.81
CA ILE A 308 1.58 15.14 5.93
C ILE A 308 2.55 16.07 6.64
N GLU A 309 2.54 16.08 7.98
CA GLU A 309 3.52 16.85 8.76
C GLU A 309 4.86 16.10 8.83
N ILE A 310 5.95 16.83 8.56
CA ILE A 310 7.32 16.41 8.79
C ILE A 310 7.85 17.16 10.01
N GLN A 311 8.33 16.39 10.98
CA GLN A 311 8.87 16.90 12.23
C GLN A 311 10.37 16.67 12.28
N ALA A 312 11.11 17.69 12.67
CA ALA A 312 12.55 17.66 12.86
C ALA A 312 12.92 18.26 14.21
N LEU A 313 13.80 17.56 14.93
CA LEU A 313 14.47 18.07 16.12
C LEU A 313 15.98 18.06 15.88
N VAL A 314 16.57 19.24 15.92
CA VAL A 314 18.02 19.45 15.80
C VAL A 314 18.53 19.95 17.14
N ALA A 315 19.46 19.22 17.75
CA ALA A 315 20.02 19.54 19.06
C ALA A 315 21.55 19.39 19.05
N PRO A 316 22.31 20.22 19.81
CA PRO A 316 23.75 20.05 19.93
C PRO A 316 24.12 18.64 20.41
N SER A 317 25.02 17.96 19.70
CA SER A 317 25.47 16.62 20.09
C SER A 317 26.53 16.70 21.20
N PRO A 318 26.37 15.97 22.32
CA PRO A 318 27.46 15.78 23.29
C PRO A 318 28.45 14.69 22.84
N LEU A 319 28.16 13.98 21.76
CA LEU A 319 28.93 12.83 21.25
C LEU A 319 29.90 13.26 20.14
N GLY A 320 31.01 12.54 20.00
CA GLY A 320 31.97 12.72 18.89
C GLY A 320 31.39 12.35 17.52
N THR A 321 30.39 11.48 17.48
CA THR A 321 29.60 11.16 16.26
C THR A 321 28.12 11.46 16.53
N PRO A 322 27.57 12.54 15.94
CA PRO A 322 26.18 12.91 16.16
C PRO A 322 25.20 11.84 15.69
N ARG A 323 24.09 11.70 16.42
CA ARG A 323 23.01 10.76 16.13
C ARG A 323 22.12 11.27 15.02
N ARG A 324 21.67 10.36 14.17
CA ARG A 324 20.69 10.61 13.12
C ARG A 324 19.63 9.52 13.18
N ALA A 325 18.44 9.86 13.67
CA ALA A 325 17.32 8.94 13.78
C ALA A 325 16.20 9.39 12.85
N VAL A 326 15.69 8.47 12.04
CA VAL A 326 14.64 8.76 11.05
C VAL A 326 13.51 7.75 11.19
N VAL A 327 12.28 8.26 11.29
CA VAL A 327 11.05 7.48 11.32
C VAL A 327 10.16 7.93 10.16
N GLY A 328 9.77 7.00 9.29
CA GLY A 328 8.87 7.27 8.17
C GLY A 328 9.52 7.84 6.90
N TRP A 329 10.85 7.97 6.85
CA TRP A 329 11.59 8.43 5.65
C TRP A 329 12.95 7.72 5.48
N ASP A 330 13.66 7.99 4.38
CA ASP A 330 14.94 7.34 4.07
C ASP A 330 16.14 8.04 4.74
N SER A 331 16.99 7.24 5.38
CA SER A 331 18.19 7.71 6.10
C SER A 331 19.28 8.20 5.13
N SER A 332 19.36 7.62 3.94
CA SER A 332 20.36 7.99 2.93
C SER A 332 20.03 9.36 2.32
N ARG A 333 18.75 9.61 2.03
CA ARG A 333 18.22 10.92 1.61
C ARG A 333 18.43 11.99 2.66
N LEU A 334 18.18 11.71 3.94
CA LEU A 334 18.51 12.67 5.00
C LEU A 334 19.99 13.06 4.95
N SER A 335 20.89 12.07 4.86
CA SER A 335 22.34 12.32 4.78
C SER A 335 22.71 13.21 3.58
N MET A 336 22.05 13.01 2.43
CA MET A 336 22.21 13.84 1.24
C MET A 336 21.77 15.29 1.49
N VAL A 337 20.55 15.49 2.03
CA VAL A 337 20.00 16.82 2.31
C VAL A 337 20.91 17.59 3.28
N LEU A 338 21.41 16.93 4.33
CA LEU A 338 22.36 17.54 5.27
C LEU A 338 23.66 17.98 4.60
N ALA A 339 24.24 17.14 3.74
CA ALA A 339 25.45 17.48 3.01
C ALA A 339 25.26 18.70 2.09
N VAL A 340 24.09 18.83 1.45
CA VAL A 340 23.76 19.99 0.61
C VAL A 340 23.54 21.25 1.45
N LEU A 341 22.81 21.17 2.57
CA LEU A 341 22.62 22.29 3.48
C LEU A 341 23.96 22.82 4.02
N GLU A 342 24.88 21.93 4.38
CA GLU A 342 26.19 22.30 4.90
C GLU A 342 27.10 22.87 3.80
N THR A 343 27.27 22.14 2.70
CA THR A 343 28.25 22.49 1.65
C THR A 343 27.79 23.62 0.74
N ARG A 344 26.48 23.72 0.46
CA ARG A 344 25.93 24.68 -0.51
C ARG A 344 25.22 25.86 0.14
N CYS A 345 24.65 25.67 1.33
CA CYS A 345 23.91 26.73 2.03
C CYS A 345 24.69 27.31 3.22
N GLY A 346 25.86 26.76 3.57
CA GLY A 346 26.70 27.24 4.66
C GLY A 346 26.12 26.97 6.06
N VAL A 347 25.17 26.03 6.17
CA VAL A 347 24.49 25.71 7.43
C VAL A 347 25.38 24.78 8.27
N ARG A 348 25.77 25.23 9.46
CA ARG A 348 26.56 24.42 10.40
C ARG A 348 25.68 23.41 11.14
N ILE A 349 25.27 22.36 10.45
CA ILE A 349 24.37 21.33 11.00
C ILE A 349 25.09 20.03 11.37
N GLY A 350 26.28 19.77 10.83
CA GLY A 350 26.97 18.47 10.95
C GLY A 350 27.29 18.02 12.37
N ALA A 351 27.41 18.94 13.34
CA ALA A 351 27.72 18.66 14.75
C ALA A 351 26.47 18.44 15.64
N ASN A 352 25.27 18.40 15.07
CA ASN A 352 24.03 18.27 15.83
C ASN A 352 23.46 16.85 15.72
N ASP A 353 22.85 16.39 16.81
CA ASP A 353 21.93 15.27 16.79
C ASP A 353 20.67 15.67 16.02
N ILE A 354 20.16 14.76 15.20
CA ILE A 354 19.02 14.98 14.32
C ILE A 354 18.03 13.84 14.50
N TYR A 355 16.79 14.20 14.83
CA TYR A 355 15.66 13.30 14.89
C TYR A 355 14.61 13.77 13.89
N LEU A 356 14.23 12.92 12.94
CA LEU A 356 13.23 13.19 11.93
C LEU A 356 12.07 12.20 12.07
N ASN A 357 10.84 12.71 12.06
CA ASN A 357 9.63 11.91 12.15
C ASN A 357 8.59 12.38 11.12
N VAL A 358 7.97 11.43 10.43
CA VAL A 358 6.80 11.68 9.58
C VAL A 358 5.54 11.42 10.41
N ALA A 359 4.74 12.45 10.61
CA ALA A 359 3.53 12.37 11.43
C ALA A 359 2.50 11.40 10.85
N GLY A 360 1.65 10.84 11.72
CA GLY A 360 0.73 9.75 11.35
C GLY A 360 1.43 8.42 11.05
N GLY A 361 2.77 8.42 11.12
CA GLY A 361 3.65 7.30 10.86
C GLY A 361 3.47 6.70 9.46
N LEU A 362 3.15 7.56 8.50
CA LEU A 362 3.24 7.24 7.09
C LEU A 362 4.71 7.03 6.71
N LYS A 363 4.94 6.18 5.71
CA LYS A 363 6.26 6.03 5.09
C LYS A 363 6.23 6.79 3.77
N ILE A 364 7.02 7.84 3.68
CA ILE A 364 7.16 8.63 2.46
C ILE A 364 8.33 8.06 1.66
N ASN A 365 8.10 7.79 0.37
CA ASN A 365 9.16 7.40 -0.56
C ASN A 365 9.10 8.26 -1.83
N GLU A 366 9.39 9.56 -1.66
CA GLU A 366 9.30 10.52 -2.75
C GLU A 366 10.39 11.60 -2.66
N PRO A 367 11.06 11.98 -3.77
CA PRO A 367 12.05 13.06 -3.78
C PRO A 367 11.48 14.43 -3.41
N ALA A 368 10.19 14.66 -3.64
CA ALA A 368 9.52 15.92 -3.33
C ALA A 368 9.55 16.27 -1.83
N ALA A 369 9.79 15.30 -0.95
CA ALA A 369 9.90 15.52 0.49
C ALA A 369 11.18 16.27 0.89
N ASP A 370 12.21 16.28 0.03
CA ASP A 370 13.51 16.86 0.35
C ASP A 370 13.39 18.33 0.82
N LEU A 371 12.59 19.14 0.12
CA LEU A 371 12.39 20.55 0.46
C LEU A 371 11.67 20.74 1.80
N ALA A 372 10.65 19.93 2.09
CA ALA A 372 9.90 19.98 3.35
C ALA A 372 10.78 19.56 4.53
N VAL A 373 11.60 18.52 4.35
CA VAL A 373 12.59 18.08 5.35
C VAL A 373 13.64 19.16 5.59
N ALA A 374 14.18 19.78 4.54
CA ALA A 374 15.12 20.87 4.69
C ALA A 374 14.50 22.07 5.44
N ALA A 375 13.26 22.43 5.12
CA ALA A 375 12.54 23.49 5.83
C ALA A 375 12.36 23.17 7.32
N ALA A 376 11.92 21.95 7.66
CA ALA A 376 11.77 21.48 9.04
C ALA A 376 13.11 21.52 9.81
N LEU A 377 14.19 21.01 9.21
CA LEU A 377 15.52 21.01 9.84
C LEU A 377 16.02 22.43 10.15
N ILE A 378 15.85 23.37 9.20
CA ILE A 378 16.28 24.75 9.39
C ILE A 378 15.38 25.48 10.39
N SER A 379 14.08 25.23 10.36
CA SER A 379 13.13 25.73 11.37
C SER A 379 13.55 25.30 12.77
N SER A 380 13.84 24.01 12.96
CA SER A 380 14.31 23.45 14.23
C SER A 380 15.64 24.06 14.69
N LEU A 381 16.63 24.11 13.79
CA LEU A 381 17.97 24.64 14.09
C LEU A 381 17.94 26.13 14.45
N THR A 382 17.05 26.92 13.83
CA THR A 382 16.97 28.37 14.05
C THR A 382 15.95 28.76 15.12
N GLY A 383 15.14 27.81 15.62
CA GLY A 383 14.02 28.10 16.50
C GLY A 383 12.93 28.96 15.85
N SER A 384 12.88 29.03 14.51
CA SER A 384 11.91 29.84 13.77
C SER A 384 10.76 28.96 13.29
N PRO A 385 9.53 29.11 13.83
CA PRO A 385 8.37 28.40 13.30
C PRO A 385 8.13 28.74 11.83
N LEU A 386 7.68 27.75 11.05
CA LEU A 386 7.28 27.96 9.66
C LEU A 386 5.82 28.46 9.62
N PRO A 387 5.40 29.17 8.56
CA PRO A 387 4.02 29.59 8.41
C PRO A 387 3.05 28.40 8.49
N ALA A 388 2.07 28.49 9.37
CA ALA A 388 1.12 27.42 9.64
C ALA A 388 0.26 27.05 8.42
N ASP A 389 0.07 27.98 7.49
CA ASP A 389 -0.72 27.83 6.27
C ASP A 389 0.14 27.61 5.01
N ALA A 390 1.42 27.25 5.19
CA ALA A 390 2.33 26.89 4.10
C ALA A 390 2.45 25.37 3.92
N VAL A 391 2.47 24.92 2.67
CA VAL A 391 2.89 23.55 2.29
C VAL A 391 4.20 23.59 1.50
N TYR A 392 5.00 22.55 1.64
CA TYR A 392 6.35 22.46 1.07
C TYR A 392 6.44 21.21 0.18
N PHE A 393 7.00 21.35 -1.02
CA PHE A 393 7.40 20.20 -1.84
C PHE A 393 8.43 20.59 -2.90
N GLY A 394 9.43 19.75 -3.11
CA GLY A 394 10.48 19.98 -4.11
C GLY A 394 11.64 19.02 -3.93
N GLU A 395 12.32 18.67 -5.02
CA GLU A 395 13.50 17.81 -4.97
C GLU A 395 14.77 18.66 -4.83
N ILE A 396 15.67 18.26 -3.93
CA ILE A 396 16.94 18.96 -3.73
C ILE A 396 18.02 18.30 -4.60
N SER A 397 18.66 19.09 -5.44
CA SER A 397 19.83 18.65 -6.20
C SER A 397 21.11 18.77 -5.36
N LEU A 398 22.09 17.90 -5.62
CA LEU A 398 23.43 17.98 -5.01
C LEU A 398 24.18 19.30 -5.32
N ALA A 399 23.74 20.03 -6.34
CA ALA A 399 24.25 21.34 -6.70
C ALA A 399 23.67 22.48 -5.84
N GLY A 400 22.68 22.19 -4.97
CA GLY A 400 22.01 23.18 -4.13
C GLY A 400 20.79 23.84 -4.78
N GLY A 401 20.38 23.40 -5.97
CA GLY A 401 19.14 23.86 -6.63
C GLY A 401 17.91 23.07 -6.19
N VAL A 402 16.74 23.70 -6.25
CA VAL A 402 15.43 23.07 -6.00
C VAL A 402 14.76 22.77 -7.34
N ARG A 403 14.47 21.49 -7.60
CA ARG A 403 13.95 21.00 -8.87
C ARG A 403 12.41 20.90 -8.87
N PRO A 404 11.76 21.07 -10.04
CA PRO A 404 10.35 20.75 -10.21
C PRO A 404 10.08 19.28 -9.87
N VAL A 405 8.88 19.00 -9.36
CA VAL A 405 8.40 17.64 -9.11
C VAL A 405 7.13 17.37 -9.90
N VAL A 406 6.84 16.09 -10.13
CA VAL A 406 5.63 15.67 -10.82
C VAL A 406 4.37 15.97 -9.99
N HIS A 407 3.23 16.09 -10.69
CA HIS A 407 1.91 16.28 -10.10
C HIS A 407 1.74 17.58 -9.29
N GLY A 408 2.44 18.65 -9.67
CA GLY A 408 2.33 19.98 -9.04
C GLY A 408 0.87 20.43 -8.87
N ALA A 409 0.07 20.46 -9.93
CA ALA A 409 -1.35 20.83 -9.84
C ALA A 409 -2.18 19.99 -8.85
N LEU A 410 -1.91 18.68 -8.69
CA LEU A 410 -2.66 17.85 -7.75
C LEU A 410 -2.33 18.20 -6.31
N ARG A 411 -1.05 18.43 -6.00
CA ARG A 411 -0.61 18.90 -4.67
C ARG A 411 -1.22 20.26 -4.32
N LEU A 412 -1.21 21.20 -5.27
CA LEU A 412 -1.79 22.53 -5.09
C LEU A 412 -3.30 22.47 -4.83
N ARG A 413 -4.04 21.65 -5.58
CA ARG A 413 -5.49 21.49 -5.37
C ARG A 413 -5.82 20.90 -4.00
N GLU A 414 -5.05 19.92 -3.53
CA GLU A 414 -5.28 19.33 -2.20
C GLU A 414 -4.94 20.33 -1.09
N ALA A 415 -3.85 21.09 -1.24
CA ALA A 415 -3.51 22.19 -0.34
C ALA A 415 -4.64 23.22 -0.24
N GLN A 416 -5.17 23.66 -1.38
CA GLN A 416 -6.29 24.59 -1.43
C GLN A 416 -7.56 24.02 -0.80
N LYS A 417 -7.89 22.77 -1.10
CA LYS A 417 -9.07 22.07 -0.54
C LYS A 417 -9.02 21.98 0.99
N LEU A 418 -7.82 21.90 1.56
CA LEU A 418 -7.58 21.85 3.00
C LEU A 418 -7.39 23.23 3.65
N GLY A 419 -7.53 24.31 2.87
CA GLY A 419 -7.51 25.67 3.38
C GLY A 419 -6.11 26.25 3.63
N PHE A 420 -5.07 25.67 3.05
CA PHE A 420 -3.74 26.29 3.06
C PHE A 420 -3.74 27.55 2.19
N GLY A 421 -2.98 28.56 2.59
CA GLY A 421 -2.92 29.85 1.91
C GLY A 421 -1.68 30.00 1.03
N SER A 422 -0.60 29.27 1.34
CA SER A 422 0.68 29.41 0.65
C SER A 422 1.38 28.08 0.36
N VAL A 423 2.26 28.11 -0.63
CA VAL A 423 3.02 26.96 -1.13
C VAL A 423 4.45 27.36 -1.36
N VAL A 424 5.38 26.54 -0.89
CA VAL A 424 6.82 26.68 -1.10
C VAL A 424 7.32 25.51 -1.93
N THR A 425 7.85 25.79 -3.11
CA THR A 425 8.24 24.74 -4.06
C THR A 425 9.41 25.13 -4.97
N GLY A 426 9.88 24.20 -5.78
CA GLY A 426 10.73 24.50 -6.94
C GLY A 426 9.94 25.18 -8.05
N LYS A 427 10.56 25.46 -9.20
CA LYS A 427 9.82 26.03 -10.35
C LYS A 427 8.65 25.11 -10.75
N LEU A 428 7.44 25.66 -10.88
CA LEU A 428 6.29 24.92 -11.39
C LEU A 428 6.18 25.01 -12.92
N GLY A 429 5.46 24.05 -13.52
CA GLY A 429 5.05 24.16 -14.92
C GLY A 429 4.04 25.29 -15.12
N SER A 430 3.97 25.84 -16.34
CA SER A 430 3.04 26.92 -16.69
C SER A 430 1.55 26.54 -16.50
N ALA A 431 1.22 25.26 -16.60
CA ALA A 431 -0.14 24.73 -16.43
C ALA A 431 -0.61 24.63 -14.96
N ASP A 432 0.30 24.77 -13.99
CA ASP A 432 0.03 24.51 -12.57
C ASP A 432 -0.27 25.79 -11.76
N ARG A 433 -0.13 26.98 -12.36
CA ARG A 433 -0.13 28.28 -11.65
C ARG A 433 -1.50 28.83 -11.22
N ASN A 434 -2.59 28.11 -11.48
CA ASN A 434 -3.95 28.67 -11.34
C ASN A 434 -4.67 28.26 -10.04
N SER A 435 -3.92 27.94 -8.98
CA SER A 435 -4.46 27.76 -7.63
C SER A 435 -4.54 29.13 -6.96
N GLY A 436 -5.64 29.45 -6.26
CA GLY A 436 -5.77 30.67 -5.45
C GLY A 436 -4.87 30.71 -4.20
N LEU A 437 -3.65 30.17 -4.32
CA LEU A 437 -2.62 30.01 -3.31
C LEU A 437 -1.46 30.96 -3.62
N ASP A 438 -0.82 31.49 -2.60
CA ASP A 438 0.44 32.23 -2.74
C ASP A 438 1.59 31.26 -2.97
N VAL A 439 2.15 31.24 -4.19
CA VAL A 439 3.22 30.30 -4.57
C VAL A 439 4.58 31.00 -4.51
N THR A 440 5.41 30.56 -3.58
CA THR A 440 6.83 30.92 -3.50
C THR A 440 7.70 29.84 -4.15
N GLU A 441 8.30 30.16 -5.29
CA GLU A 441 9.24 29.29 -6.00
C GLU A 441 10.69 29.62 -5.62
N TYR A 442 11.49 28.60 -5.29
CA TYR A 442 12.93 28.72 -5.11
C TYR A 442 13.68 28.03 -6.24
N ALA A 443 14.69 28.72 -6.81
CA ALA A 443 15.65 28.09 -7.72
C ALA A 443 16.83 27.49 -6.93
N LEU A 444 17.24 28.15 -5.85
CA LEU A 444 18.33 27.74 -4.98
C LEU A 444 17.81 27.50 -3.56
N LEU A 445 18.31 26.44 -2.92
CA LEU A 445 17.96 26.09 -1.55
C LEU A 445 18.43 27.15 -0.55
N SER A 446 19.57 27.80 -0.83
CA SER A 446 20.16 28.86 0.02
C SER A 446 19.22 30.04 0.26
N ASP A 447 18.35 30.34 -0.70
CA ASP A 447 17.41 31.46 -0.63
C ASP A 447 16.30 31.16 0.38
N MET A 448 15.78 29.92 0.36
CA MET A 448 14.80 29.44 1.34
C MET A 448 15.41 29.42 2.74
N VAL A 449 16.62 28.87 2.88
CA VAL A 449 17.35 28.82 4.16
C VAL A 449 17.51 30.23 4.75
N SER A 450 17.94 31.18 3.92
CA SER A 450 18.15 32.56 4.32
C SER A 450 16.86 33.23 4.78
N ARG A 451 15.73 32.98 4.08
CA ARG A 451 14.42 33.52 4.46
C ARG A 451 13.92 32.98 5.79
N ILE A 452 14.03 31.66 6.02
CA ILE A 452 13.63 31.03 7.30
C ILE A 452 14.51 31.57 8.44
N ALA A 453 15.83 31.62 8.26
CA ALA A 453 16.75 32.10 9.29
C ALA A 453 16.55 33.59 9.63
N ALA A 454 16.12 34.42 8.67
CA ALA A 454 15.82 35.83 8.91
C ALA A 454 14.60 36.03 9.83
N GLN A 455 13.64 35.10 9.82
CA GLN A 455 12.43 35.17 10.65
C GLN A 455 12.74 34.84 12.12
N GLY A 456 13.62 33.86 12.38
CA GLY A 456 14.01 33.46 13.74
C GLY A 456 14.71 34.54 14.56
N LYS A 457 15.43 35.47 13.91
CA LYS A 457 16.09 36.60 14.61
C LYS A 457 15.14 37.65 15.16
N ARG A 458 13.86 37.64 14.76
CA ARG A 458 12.87 38.66 15.13
C ARG A 458 12.08 38.33 16.41
N ALA A 459 12.31 37.15 17.00
CA ALA A 459 11.56 36.63 18.15
C ALA A 459 12.33 36.67 19.49
N MET A 460 13.26 37.61 19.66
CA MET A 460 13.79 37.96 20.99
C MET A 460 12.92 39.08 21.56
N PRO A 461 12.25 38.93 22.72
CA PRO A 461 11.61 40.05 23.39
C PRO A 461 12.67 41.11 23.68
N GLU A 462 12.38 42.38 23.38
CA GLU A 462 13.20 43.47 23.89
C GLU A 462 13.29 43.33 25.41
N PRO A 463 14.48 43.43 26.02
CA PRO A 463 14.56 43.49 27.47
C PRO A 463 13.75 44.71 27.92
N GLU A 464 12.77 44.47 28.82
CA GLU A 464 12.05 45.56 29.47
C GLU A 464 13.07 46.58 29.99
N PRO A 465 12.88 47.88 29.73
CA PRO A 465 13.78 48.88 30.29
C PRO A 465 13.67 48.78 31.80
N GLU A 466 14.77 48.38 32.45
CA GLU A 466 14.91 48.42 33.91
C GLU A 466 14.59 49.85 34.36
N GLY A 467 13.39 50.02 34.90
CA GLY A 467 12.88 51.28 35.41
C GLY A 467 13.32 51.49 36.85
N TRP A 468 14.28 52.41 37.01
CA TRP A 468 14.63 53.23 38.19
C TRP A 468 15.14 52.54 39.46
#